data_AF-A0A8H4M0G9-F1
#
_entry.id   AF-A0A8H4M0G9-F1
#
_cell.length_a   1.000
_cell.length_b   1.000
_cell.length_c   1.000
_cell.angle_alpha   90.00
_cell.angle_beta   90.00
_cell.angle_gamma   90.00
#
_symmetry.space_group_name_H-M   'P 1'
#
loop_
_entity.id
_entity.type
_entity.pdbx_description
1 polymer ?
#
loop_
_entity_poly.entity_id
_entity_poly.type
_entity_poly.pdbx_seq_one_letter_code
_entity_poly.pdbx_strand_id
1 'polypeptide(L)'
;MEQVKYVYKILPSAPQQPIPAEYPLSDLDQADGFVHLSTGGQVPATADLFFAAASTLWLFKLELGKLADAVKWEDGFPHLYGNFGAKDVDSVRSFGRAEHQSWADSMRASSWLN
;
A
#
# COMPACT_ATOMS: atom_id res chain seq x y z
N MET A 1 6.52 18.62 9.48
CA MET A 1 5.94 17.34 9.03
C MET A 1 6.21 17.27 7.55
N GLU A 2 6.98 16.29 7.07
CA GLU A 2 7.14 16.09 5.62
C GLU A 2 5.75 15.92 5.01
N GLN A 3 5.51 16.59 3.89
CA GLN A 3 4.25 16.43 3.16
C GLN A 3 4.27 15.05 2.51
N VAL A 4 3.49 14.12 3.05
CA VAL A 4 3.29 12.79 2.45
C VAL A 4 2.64 12.99 1.08
N LYS A 5 3.41 12.80 0.01
CA LYS A 5 2.90 12.93 -1.36
C LYS A 5 2.20 11.65 -1.83
N TYR A 6 2.68 10.50 -1.36
CA TYR A 6 2.22 9.19 -1.79
C TYR A 6 1.83 8.32 -0.61
N VAL A 7 0.79 7.51 -0.84
CA VAL A 7 0.33 6.46 0.06
C VAL A 7 0.31 5.14 -0.71
N TYR A 8 0.40 4.04 0.01
CA TYR A 8 0.69 2.74 -0.56
C TYR A 8 -0.34 1.71 -0.12
N LYS A 9 -0.81 0.90 -1.07
CA LYS A 9 -1.58 -0.32 -0.79
C LYS A 9 -0.68 -1.53 -0.99
N ILE A 10 -0.59 -2.41 0.00
CA ILE A 10 0.17 -3.66 -0.06
C ILE A 10 -0.76 -4.78 -0.52
N LEU A 11 -0.28 -5.62 -1.44
CA LEU A 11 -0.98 -6.76 -2.00
C LEU A 11 -0.12 -8.03 -1.86
N PRO A 12 -0.72 -9.15 -1.44
CA PRO A 12 -0.02 -10.43 -1.31
C PRO A 12 0.26 -11.11 -2.66
N SER A 13 -0.36 -10.63 -3.74
CA SER A 13 -0.27 -11.22 -5.09
C SER A 13 -0.21 -10.12 -6.16
N ALA A 14 0.18 -10.52 -7.38
CA ALA A 14 0.25 -9.59 -8.50
C ALA A 14 -1.12 -8.96 -8.77
N PRO A 15 -1.17 -7.63 -8.99
CA PRO A 15 -2.44 -6.97 -9.24
C PRO A 15 -3.04 -7.36 -10.59
N GLN A 16 -4.36 -7.26 -10.69
CA GLN A 16 -5.06 -7.45 -11.96
C GLN A 16 -4.56 -6.47 -13.02
N GLN A 17 -4.43 -6.97 -14.26
CA GLN A 17 -4.15 -6.15 -15.43
C GLN A 17 -5.24 -6.35 -16.51
N PRO A 18 -5.72 -5.26 -17.15
CA PRO A 18 -5.48 -3.87 -16.78
C PRO A 18 -6.03 -3.56 -15.38
N ILE A 19 -5.46 -2.55 -14.71
CA ILE A 19 -5.99 -2.08 -13.43
C ILE A 19 -7.43 -1.58 -13.69
N PRO A 20 -8.43 -2.06 -12.94
CA PRO A 20 -9.82 -1.63 -13.12
C PRO A 20 -10.04 -0.18 -12.66
N ALA A 21 -11.19 0.39 -13.05
CA ALA A 21 -11.59 1.73 -12.61
C ALA A 21 -11.80 1.82 -11.09
N GLU A 22 -12.21 0.72 -10.47
CA GLU A 22 -12.29 0.51 -9.04
C GLU A 22 -11.64 -0.84 -8.72
N TYR A 23 -10.66 -0.82 -7.82
CA TYR A 23 -9.91 -2.02 -7.46
C TYR A 23 -10.72 -2.87 -6.47
N PRO A 24 -10.75 -4.22 -6.61
CA PRO A 24 -11.39 -5.08 -5.64
C PRO A 24 -10.80 -4.89 -4.24
N LEU A 25 -11.67 -4.62 -3.26
CA LEU A 25 -11.28 -4.47 -1.87
C LEU A 25 -10.84 -5.81 -1.28
N SER A 26 -9.82 -5.79 -0.40
CA SER A 26 -9.47 -7.00 0.35
C SER A 26 -10.59 -7.33 1.35
N ASP A 27 -10.64 -8.59 1.82
CA ASP A 27 -11.63 -9.00 2.82
C ASP A 27 -11.55 -8.14 4.10
N LEU A 28 -10.33 -7.73 4.49
CA LEU A 28 -10.10 -6.84 5.62
C LEU A 28 -10.64 -5.42 5.35
N ASP A 29 -10.40 -4.87 4.16
CA ASP A 29 -10.92 -3.55 3.79
C ASP A 29 -12.46 -3.52 3.76
N GLN A 30 -13.08 -4.62 3.31
CA GLN A 30 -14.53 -4.76 3.33
C GLN A 30 -15.09 -4.87 4.75
N ALA A 31 -14.41 -5.63 5.62
CA ALA A 31 -14.82 -5.82 7.01
C ALA A 31 -14.72 -4.51 7.81
N ASP A 32 -13.66 -3.74 7.61
CA ASP A 32 -13.41 -2.50 8.36
C ASP A 32 -14.07 -1.27 7.72
N GLY A 33 -14.50 -1.38 6.45
CA GLY A 33 -15.25 -0.34 5.74
C GLY A 33 -14.39 0.77 5.14
N PHE A 34 -13.08 0.57 5.05
CA PHE A 34 -12.13 1.48 4.40
C PHE A 34 -10.93 0.72 3.83
N VAL A 35 -10.24 1.31 2.86
CA VAL A 35 -9.00 0.75 2.32
C VAL A 35 -7.83 1.11 3.24
N HIS A 36 -7.17 0.10 3.77
CA HIS A 36 -5.93 0.25 4.54
C HIS A 36 -4.80 0.69 3.62
N LEU A 37 -4.27 1.88 3.88
CA LEU A 37 -3.09 2.41 3.20
C LEU A 37 -1.96 2.60 4.22
N SER A 38 -0.75 2.73 3.70
CA SER A 38 0.44 3.04 4.51
C SER A 38 1.20 4.18 3.86
N THR A 39 1.86 5.00 4.66
CA THR A 39 2.92 5.87 4.15
C THR A 39 4.15 5.06 3.76
N GLY A 40 5.04 5.66 2.99
CA GLY A 40 6.31 5.06 2.61
C GLY A 40 7.12 4.48 3.78
N GLY A 41 7.19 5.23 4.88
CA GLY A 41 7.89 4.81 6.10
C GLY A 41 7.16 3.71 6.89
N GLN A 42 5.84 3.58 6.72
CA GLN A 42 5.04 2.55 7.40
C GLN A 42 5.08 1.20 6.66
N VAL A 43 5.14 1.23 5.33
CA VAL A 43 5.09 0.03 4.47
C VAL A 43 5.94 -1.12 4.97
N PRO A 44 7.23 -0.96 5.32
CA PRO A 44 8.07 -2.10 5.68
C PRO A 44 7.62 -2.77 6.99
N ALA A 45 7.24 -1.97 7.99
CA ALA A 45 6.75 -2.48 9.27
C ALA A 45 5.36 -3.13 9.13
N THR A 46 4.45 -2.53 8.34
CA THR A 46 3.15 -3.13 8.00
C THR A 46 3.34 -4.47 7.29
N ALA A 47 4.29 -4.54 6.35
CA ALA A 47 4.60 -5.77 5.63
C ALA A 47 5.11 -6.88 6.55
N ASP A 48 5.96 -6.56 7.52
CA ASP A 48 6.43 -7.52 8.53
C ASP A 48 5.31 -8.06 9.42
N LEU A 49 4.35 -7.22 9.82
CA LEU A 49 3.26 -7.63 10.71
C LEU A 49 2.22 -8.52 10.02
N PHE A 50 1.82 -8.16 8.79
CA PHE A 50 0.65 -8.77 8.16
C PHE A 50 1.01 -9.71 7.00
N PHE A 51 2.24 -9.65 6.48
CA PHE A 51 2.64 -10.36 5.27
C PHE A 51 3.93 -11.17 5.44
N ALA A 52 4.24 -11.59 6.67
CA ALA A 52 5.41 -12.40 7.00
C ALA A 52 5.43 -13.81 6.36
N ALA A 53 4.30 -14.29 5.81
CA ALA A 53 4.24 -15.56 5.09
C ALA A 53 4.55 -15.40 3.58
N ALA A 54 4.50 -14.18 3.03
CA ALA A 54 4.74 -13.94 1.62
C ALA A 54 6.24 -13.77 1.32
N SER A 55 6.70 -14.30 0.19
CA SER A 55 8.07 -14.09 -0.32
C SER A 55 8.14 -12.92 -1.32
N THR A 56 6.99 -12.57 -1.90
CA THR A 56 6.84 -11.47 -2.86
C THR A 56 5.61 -10.66 -2.48
N LEU A 57 5.73 -9.34 -2.48
CA LEU A 57 4.63 -8.40 -2.32
C LEU A 57 4.55 -7.47 -3.51
N TRP A 58 3.35 -6.99 -3.77
CA TRP A 58 3.08 -5.96 -4.75
C TRP A 58 2.54 -4.73 -4.06
N LEU A 59 2.97 -3.56 -4.51
CA LEU A 59 2.55 -2.29 -3.94
C LEU A 59 1.97 -1.40 -5.04
N PHE A 60 0.79 -0.85 -4.78
CA PHE A 60 0.34 0.34 -5.48
C PHE A 60 0.94 1.57 -4.82
N LYS A 61 1.53 2.46 -5.60
CA LYS A 61 1.84 3.84 -5.21
C LYS A 61 0.68 4.71 -5.69
N LEU A 62 -0.01 5.34 -4.74
CA LEU A 62 -1.17 6.18 -4.98
C LEU A 62 -0.83 7.64 -4.65
N GLU A 63 -1.23 8.57 -5.50
CA GLU A 63 -1.05 10.00 -5.22
C GLU A 63 -2.06 10.46 -4.15
N LEU A 64 -1.57 10.87 -2.98
CA LEU A 64 -2.45 11.30 -1.89
C LEU A 64 -3.32 12.50 -2.30
N GLY A 65 -2.78 13.41 -3.10
CA GLY A 65 -3.52 14.59 -3.58
C GLY A 65 -4.77 14.26 -4.40
N LYS A 66 -4.82 13.09 -5.06
CA LYS A 66 -6.01 12.63 -5.82
C LYS A 66 -7.08 12.01 -4.92
N LEU A 67 -6.68 11.58 -3.72
CA LEU A 67 -7.52 10.83 -2.77
C LEU A 67 -7.83 11.63 -1.50
N ALA A 68 -7.25 12.82 -1.34
CA ALA A 68 -7.18 13.54 -0.07
C ALA A 68 -8.55 13.78 0.58
N ASP A 69 -9.59 14.04 -0.21
CA ASP A 69 -10.95 14.29 0.29
C ASP A 69 -11.58 13.06 0.95
N ALA A 70 -11.13 11.85 0.57
CA ALA A 70 -11.64 10.58 1.06
C ALA A 70 -10.68 9.89 2.05
N VAL A 71 -9.47 10.41 2.24
CA VAL A 71 -8.49 9.85 3.18
C VAL A 71 -8.62 10.52 4.54
N LYS A 72 -8.76 9.70 5.57
CA LYS A 72 -8.65 10.12 6.97
C LYS A 72 -7.39 9.54 7.59
N TRP A 73 -6.82 10.26 8.54
CA TRP A 73 -5.64 9.81 9.28
C TRP A 73 -6.07 9.37 10.68
N GLU A 74 -5.94 8.08 10.96
CA GLU A 74 -6.34 7.47 12.22
C GLU A 74 -5.20 6.60 12.73
N ASP A 75 -4.84 6.76 14.01
CA ASP A 75 -3.66 6.11 14.62
C ASP A 75 -2.35 6.27 13.82
N GLY A 76 -2.26 7.38 13.08
CA GLY A 76 -1.12 7.70 12.22
C GLY A 76 -1.14 7.02 10.84
N PHE A 77 -2.13 6.19 10.53
CA PHE A 77 -2.28 5.54 9.23
C PHE A 77 -3.31 6.25 8.34
N PRO A 78 -3.07 6.31 7.02
CA PRO A 78 -4.07 6.77 6.07
C PRO A 78 -5.10 5.68 5.79
N HIS A 79 -6.37 5.98 6.03
CA HIS A 79 -7.52 5.15 5.71
C HIS A 79 -8.35 5.83 4.62
N LEU A 80 -8.51 5.16 3.48
CA LEU A 80 -9.31 5.68 2.38
C LEU A 80 -10.75 5.18 2.52
N TYR A 81 -11.67 6.10 2.80
CA TYR A 81 -13.11 5.84 2.85
C TYR A 81 -13.71 5.94 1.46
N GLY A 82 -13.80 4.80 0.78
CA GLY A 82 -14.23 4.70 -0.61
C GLY A 82 -13.40 3.66 -1.32
N ASN A 83 -13.07 3.91 -2.59
CA ASN A 83 -12.23 3.02 -3.39
C ASN A 83 -11.20 3.82 -4.20
N PHE A 84 -10.20 3.12 -4.71
CA PHE A 84 -9.21 3.64 -5.66
C PHE A 84 -9.27 2.80 -6.94
N GLY A 85 -8.69 3.30 -8.02
CA GLY A 85 -8.47 2.48 -9.21
C GLY A 85 -7.45 3.07 -10.16
N ALA A 86 -7.55 2.69 -11.44
CA ALA A 86 -6.54 2.99 -12.45
C ALA A 86 -6.15 4.48 -12.55
N LYS A 87 -7.08 5.40 -12.30
CA LYS A 87 -6.82 6.86 -12.35
C LYS A 87 -5.99 7.38 -11.17
N ASP A 88 -5.98 6.66 -10.06
CA ASP A 88 -5.36 7.06 -8.78
C ASP A 88 -3.97 6.44 -8.60
N VAL A 89 -3.69 5.36 -9.34
CA VAL A 89 -2.41 4.65 -9.34
C VAL A 89 -1.36 5.43 -10.13
N ASP A 90 -0.30 5.85 -9.44
CA ASP A 90 0.91 6.44 -10.04
C ASP A 90 1.80 5.35 -10.64
N SER A 91 2.08 4.32 -9.86
CA SER A 91 2.93 3.21 -10.28
C SER A 91 2.68 1.95 -9.46
N VAL A 92 3.09 0.81 -10.01
CA VAL A 92 3.02 -0.50 -9.35
C VAL A 92 4.43 -1.07 -9.28
N ARG A 93 4.81 -1.63 -8.13
CA ARG A 93 6.10 -2.30 -8.00
C ARG A 93 6.00 -3.57 -7.16
N SER A 94 6.72 -4.61 -7.56
CA SER A 94 6.93 -5.79 -6.74
C SER A 94 8.21 -5.68 -5.91
N PHE A 95 8.18 -6.27 -4.72
CA PHE A 95 9.31 -6.45 -3.83
C PHE A 95 9.41 -7.93 -3.49
N GLY A 96 10.63 -8.46 -3.54
CA GLY A 96 10.95 -9.81 -3.08
C GLY A 96 11.81 -9.74 -1.83
N ARG A 97 11.77 -10.79 -1.01
CA ARG A 97 12.70 -10.96 0.10
C ARG A 97 13.28 -12.36 0.10
N ALA A 98 14.50 -12.50 0.62
CA ALA A 98 15.12 -13.80 0.82
C ALA A 98 14.44 -14.59 1.97
N GLU A 99 14.63 -15.90 1.97
CA GLU A 99 14.21 -16.77 3.08
C GLU A 99 14.89 -16.27 4.38
N HIS A 100 14.08 -15.97 5.41
CA HIS A 100 14.48 -15.35 6.69
C HIS A 100 14.79 -13.84 6.71
N GLN A 101 14.68 -13.13 5.58
CA GLN A 101 14.81 -11.67 5.57
C GLN A 101 13.50 -11.01 6.05
N SER A 102 13.58 -9.91 6.80
CA SER A 102 12.40 -9.08 7.11
C SER A 102 12.00 -8.21 5.90
N TRP A 103 10.75 -7.79 5.83
CA TRP A 103 10.32 -6.79 4.87
C TRP A 103 10.95 -5.43 5.17
N ALA A 104 11.12 -5.07 6.44
CA ALA A 104 11.92 -3.92 6.85
C ALA A 104 13.28 -3.89 6.15
N ASP A 105 14.04 -4.99 6.22
CA ASP A 105 15.37 -5.07 5.61
C ASP A 105 15.33 -5.09 4.08
N SER A 106 14.38 -5.81 3.48
CA SER A 106 14.22 -5.87 2.02
C SER A 106 13.88 -4.50 1.40
N MET A 107 13.07 -3.69 2.10
CA MET A 107 12.58 -2.42 1.58
C MET A 107 13.34 -1.19 2.10
N ARG A 108 14.22 -1.32 3.09
CA ARG A 108 14.91 -0.21 3.79
C ARG A 108 15.60 0.79 2.87
N ALA A 109 16.22 0.32 1.80
CA ALA A 109 16.99 1.14 0.86
C ALA A 109 16.17 1.59 -0.36
N SER A 110 14.86 1.32 -0.38
CA SER A 110 14.03 1.62 -1.54
C SER A 110 13.67 3.10 -1.60
N SER A 111 14.30 3.83 -2.53
CA SER A 111 13.90 5.20 -2.85
C SER A 111 12.50 5.31 -3.47
N TRP A 112 11.89 4.19 -3.88
CA TRP A 112 10.54 4.17 -4.46
C TRP A 112 9.43 4.35 -3.41
N LEU A 113 9.74 4.05 -2.15
CA LEU A 113 8.85 4.31 -1.01
C LEU A 113 8.91 5.77 -0.53
N ASN A 114 9.75 6.61 -1.13
CA ASN A 114 9.82 8.04 -0.83
C ASN A 114 8.86 8.86 -1.70
#